data_AF-A0A7S0QVP6-F1
#
_entry.id   AF-A0A7S0QVP6-F1
#
_cell.length_a   1.000
_cell.length_b   1.000
_cell.length_c   1.000
_cell.angle_alpha   90.00
_cell.angle_beta   90.00
_cell.angle_gamma   90.00
#
_symmetry.space_group_name_H-M   'P 1'
#
loop_
_entity.id
_entity.type
_entity.pdbx_description
1 polymer ?
#
loop_
_entity_poly.entity_id
_entity_poly.type
_entity_poly.pdbx_seq_one_letter_code
_entity_poly.pdbx_strand_id
1 'polypeptide(L)'
;KFIRRILNEAGGLRVKIISKIENQAGLDNFDEILKYTDGVMVARGDLGMEIPSEKVALAQKMIVTKCNIAGKFCICATQMLESMIENPLPTRAEMTDVANAVFDGCDAVMLSGETANGSFPDTAVKTMVNICEYAELGVDYYSQTNNIRYWQFKQGIDPLESTFISLCKSAIEYAEDLNGDGVIDADEGALIVVFTKNGNAARLISKYRPPCPVFIATPEIRVLRQANAHFAQRPSLKLIDENVPYEDLLDGIVATLVNRNYAVNGKKILVATGIHSLFADEEAKFKTIVVGNEASYRRKSMAASGILPPPTPKRDLETLMQNPHLGNATLTERCTKIGLDIVSKPISLVKAKKSKIICTLGPKCWSEEGIEGLLENGMSIARFNFSHGSHEMHQEVLDRYRKVCKQVGEKMCEQHSLQPEFVPKWACLLDTKGPEIRTAMLKDHQGIELEKDQEIIVEAVGARYTEFEGYKNETETRIGVSYDKLCQSVKPGNQMLFADGTISIEVVKILSETELLGKVLNSKKLGERKNGNLPGVKVDIPVLTEKDINDLQNFCCKNKMDYVAASFVQTADDVKFIRRILNEAGGLRVKIISKIENQAGLDNFDEILKYTDG
;
A
#
# COMPACT_ATOMS: atom_id res chain seq x y z
N LYS A 1 19.15 28.41 -10.09
CA LYS A 1 19.48 29.86 -10.23
C LYS A 1 19.39 30.35 -11.68
N PHE A 2 20.08 29.71 -12.63
CA PHE A 2 20.03 30.07 -14.06
C PHE A 2 18.61 30.14 -14.62
N ILE A 3 17.81 29.07 -14.47
CA ILE A 3 16.39 29.04 -14.92
C ILE A 3 15.57 30.17 -14.28
N ARG A 4 15.77 30.43 -12.97
CA ARG A 4 15.08 31.53 -12.27
C ARG A 4 15.40 32.90 -12.88
N ARG A 5 16.66 33.15 -13.26
CA ARG A 5 17.04 34.40 -13.95
C ARG A 5 16.29 34.56 -15.27
N ILE A 6 16.30 33.53 -16.12
CA ILE A 6 15.58 33.54 -17.42
C ILE A 6 14.09 33.80 -17.22
N LEU A 7 13.46 33.10 -16.28
CA LEU A 7 12.05 33.31 -15.98
C LEU A 7 11.78 34.74 -15.51
N ASN A 8 12.62 35.28 -14.64
CA ASN A 8 12.46 36.65 -14.13
C ASN A 8 12.58 37.70 -15.25
N GLU A 9 13.56 37.55 -16.14
CA GLU A 9 13.75 38.42 -17.31
C GLU A 9 12.56 38.38 -18.26
N ALA A 10 11.87 37.23 -18.36
CA ALA A 10 10.65 37.05 -19.15
C ALA A 10 9.34 37.38 -18.39
N GLY A 11 9.40 37.97 -17.19
CA GLY A 11 8.22 38.30 -16.38
C GLY A 11 7.60 37.12 -15.62
N GLY A 12 8.19 35.93 -15.71
CA GLY A 12 7.80 34.68 -15.04
C GLY A 12 8.21 34.58 -13.55
N LEU A 13 8.24 35.71 -12.82
CA LEU A 13 8.69 35.80 -11.42
C LEU A 13 8.00 34.77 -10.50
N ARG A 14 6.74 34.43 -10.81
CA ARG A 14 5.88 33.58 -9.98
C ARG A 14 5.71 32.15 -10.53
N VAL A 15 6.40 31.80 -11.62
CA VAL A 15 6.48 30.42 -12.14
C VAL A 15 7.30 29.58 -11.18
N LYS A 16 6.82 28.39 -10.83
CA LYS A 16 7.48 27.46 -9.92
C LYS A 16 8.44 26.56 -10.70
N ILE A 17 9.62 26.33 -10.15
CA ILE A 17 10.64 25.45 -10.74
C ILE A 17 10.61 24.12 -9.99
N ILE A 18 10.40 23.03 -10.73
CA ILE A 18 10.52 21.66 -10.22
C ILE A 18 11.81 21.06 -10.77
N SER A 19 12.73 20.70 -9.88
CA SER A 19 13.98 20.04 -10.26
C SER A 19 13.77 18.53 -10.32
N LYS A 20 14.05 17.92 -11.47
CA LYS A 20 14.09 16.45 -11.63
C LYS A 20 15.44 15.94 -11.13
N ILE A 21 15.42 14.95 -10.24
CA ILE A 21 16.63 14.29 -9.74
C ILE A 21 16.76 12.94 -10.41
N GLU A 22 17.74 12.83 -11.31
CA GLU A 22 17.85 11.74 -12.28
C GLU A 22 19.23 11.05 -12.26
N ASN A 23 20.21 11.58 -11.52
CA ASN A 23 21.57 11.03 -11.52
C ASN A 23 22.30 11.24 -10.19
N GLN A 24 23.48 10.63 -10.09
CA GLN A 24 24.33 10.68 -8.88
C GLN A 24 24.72 12.12 -8.50
N ALA A 25 25.08 12.97 -9.46
CA ALA A 25 25.44 14.36 -9.19
C ALA A 25 24.26 15.17 -8.61
N GLY A 26 23.04 14.90 -9.08
CA GLY A 26 21.81 15.49 -8.53
C GLY A 26 21.55 15.07 -7.09
N LEU A 27 21.83 13.79 -6.76
CA LEU A 27 21.74 13.30 -5.37
C LEU A 27 22.81 13.94 -4.47
N ASP A 28 24.06 13.97 -4.92
CA ASP A 28 25.18 14.51 -4.12
C ASP A 28 24.99 15.99 -3.80
N ASN A 29 24.40 16.75 -4.72
CA ASN A 29 24.12 18.18 -4.57
C ASN A 29 22.68 18.48 -4.14
N PHE A 30 21.93 17.46 -3.70
CA PHE A 30 20.49 17.58 -3.48
C PHE A 30 20.12 18.69 -2.49
N ASP A 31 20.89 18.85 -1.40
CA ASP A 31 20.61 19.88 -0.39
C ASP A 31 20.78 21.30 -0.94
N GLU A 32 21.75 21.52 -1.83
CA GLU A 32 21.91 22.80 -2.52
C GLU A 32 20.76 23.04 -3.50
N ILE A 33 20.36 22.00 -4.26
CA ILE A 33 19.23 22.08 -5.20
C ILE A 33 17.94 22.43 -4.45
N LEU A 34 17.67 21.74 -3.34
CA LEU A 34 16.47 21.90 -2.51
C LEU A 34 16.32 23.34 -1.99
N LYS A 35 17.44 24.01 -1.68
CA LYS A 35 17.45 25.40 -1.23
C LYS A 35 16.85 26.37 -2.26
N TYR A 36 17.05 26.12 -3.56
CA TYR A 36 16.66 27.06 -4.62
C TYR A 36 15.48 26.60 -5.48
N THR A 37 15.08 25.34 -5.39
CA THR A 37 13.91 24.83 -6.11
C THR A 37 12.60 25.18 -5.40
N ASP A 38 11.50 25.21 -6.16
CA ASP A 38 10.16 25.33 -5.60
C ASP A 38 9.56 23.95 -5.27
N GLY A 39 10.02 22.90 -5.96
CA GLY A 39 9.70 21.51 -5.69
C GLY A 39 10.66 20.54 -6.38
N VAL A 40 10.47 19.26 -6.17
CA VAL A 40 11.34 18.18 -6.67
C VAL A 40 10.49 17.10 -7.32
N MET A 41 11.03 16.51 -8.39
CA MET A 41 10.50 15.28 -8.97
C MET A 41 11.52 14.16 -8.79
N VAL A 42 11.09 13.07 -8.16
CA VAL A 42 11.85 11.82 -8.05
C VAL A 42 11.60 11.03 -9.34
N ALA A 43 12.53 11.10 -10.29
CA ALA A 43 12.42 10.41 -11.58
C ALA A 43 13.08 9.04 -11.48
N ARG A 44 12.31 8.06 -11.01
CA ARG A 44 12.85 6.74 -10.56
C ARG A 44 13.42 5.90 -11.69
N GLY A 45 12.81 5.94 -12.87
CA GLY A 45 13.30 5.26 -14.06
C GLY A 45 14.67 5.77 -14.46
N ASP A 46 14.82 7.08 -14.64
CA ASP A 46 16.09 7.72 -15.00
C ASP A 46 17.14 7.51 -13.89
N LEU A 47 16.75 7.72 -12.63
CA LEU A 47 17.65 7.57 -11.49
C LEU A 47 18.15 6.13 -11.33
N GLY A 48 17.29 5.13 -11.55
CA GLY A 48 17.63 3.71 -11.48
C GLY A 48 18.59 3.23 -12.58
N MET A 49 18.85 4.06 -13.61
CA MET A 49 19.90 3.80 -14.59
C MET A 49 21.28 4.31 -14.14
N GLU A 50 21.31 5.28 -13.23
CA GLU A 50 22.52 5.98 -12.78
C GLU A 50 23.04 5.49 -11.43
N ILE A 51 22.15 4.98 -10.56
CA ILE A 51 22.50 4.37 -9.27
C ILE A 51 22.09 2.89 -9.27
N PRO A 52 22.72 2.04 -8.42
CA PRO A 52 22.26 0.65 -8.25
C PRO A 52 20.76 0.61 -7.95
N SER A 53 20.01 -0.21 -8.70
CA SER A 53 18.54 -0.21 -8.66
C SER A 53 17.99 -0.54 -7.27
N GLU A 54 18.70 -1.38 -6.50
CA GLU A 54 18.38 -1.71 -5.12
C GLU A 54 18.46 -0.52 -4.15
N LYS A 55 19.11 0.59 -4.55
CA LYS A 55 19.20 1.83 -3.77
C LYS A 55 18.15 2.89 -4.14
N VAL A 56 17.38 2.71 -5.21
CA VAL A 56 16.39 3.71 -5.68
C VAL A 56 15.34 3.99 -4.60
N ALA A 57 14.86 2.95 -3.92
CA ALA A 57 13.92 3.11 -2.81
C ALA A 57 14.49 3.97 -1.66
N LEU A 58 15.80 3.87 -1.38
CA LEU A 58 16.46 4.69 -0.36
C LEU A 58 16.59 6.15 -0.82
N ALA A 59 16.95 6.37 -2.10
CA ALA A 59 17.04 7.70 -2.68
C ALA A 59 15.68 8.42 -2.67
N GLN A 60 14.60 7.73 -3.07
CA GLN A 60 13.23 8.23 -2.99
C GLN A 60 12.88 8.67 -1.57
N LYS A 61 13.03 7.78 -0.58
CA LYS A 61 12.71 8.09 0.82
C LYS A 61 13.49 9.30 1.35
N MET A 62 14.79 9.40 1.02
CA MET A 62 15.61 10.54 1.40
C MET A 62 15.10 11.85 0.78
N ILE A 63 14.86 11.86 -0.54
CA ILE A 63 14.40 13.06 -1.27
C ILE A 63 13.06 13.53 -0.72
N VAL A 64 12.10 12.63 -0.59
CA VAL A 64 10.74 12.95 -0.09
C VAL A 64 10.81 13.48 1.33
N THR A 65 11.54 12.82 2.23
CA THR A 65 11.68 13.27 3.63
C THR A 65 12.27 14.68 3.71
N LYS A 66 13.34 14.95 2.96
CA LYS A 66 13.96 16.29 2.94
C LYS A 66 13.03 17.35 2.33
N CYS A 67 12.26 17.01 1.29
CA CYS A 67 11.24 17.91 0.74
C CYS A 67 10.15 18.24 1.76
N ASN A 68 9.66 17.23 2.49
CA ASN A 68 8.65 17.42 3.53
C ASN A 68 9.17 18.33 4.66
N ILE A 69 10.40 18.09 5.14
CA ILE A 69 11.04 18.95 6.14
C ILE A 69 11.20 20.39 5.62
N ALA A 70 11.56 20.58 4.35
CA ALA A 70 11.67 21.91 3.76
C ALA A 70 10.33 22.55 3.37
N GLY A 71 9.22 21.81 3.42
CA GLY A 71 7.91 22.24 2.92
C GLY A 71 7.92 22.52 1.42
N LYS A 72 8.64 21.70 0.64
CA LYS A 72 8.76 21.80 -0.83
C LYS A 72 7.92 20.71 -1.47
N PHE A 73 7.25 21.07 -2.57
CA PHE A 73 6.40 20.14 -3.32
C PHE A 73 7.23 18.96 -3.85
N CYS A 74 6.79 17.72 -3.61
CA CYS A 74 7.50 16.53 -4.07
C CYS A 74 6.60 15.63 -4.93
N ILE A 75 7.09 15.27 -6.13
CA ILE A 75 6.41 14.38 -7.07
C ILE A 75 7.16 13.05 -7.12
N CYS A 76 6.47 11.93 -6.90
CA CYS A 76 6.97 10.62 -7.28
C CYS A 76 6.57 10.32 -8.74
N ALA A 77 7.55 10.03 -9.59
CA ALA A 77 7.36 9.92 -11.03
C ALA A 77 7.97 8.63 -11.61
N THR A 78 7.44 8.22 -12.77
CA THR A 78 7.84 7.07 -13.60
C THR A 78 7.59 5.70 -12.95
N GLN A 79 7.24 4.68 -13.75
CA GLN A 79 7.00 3.31 -13.27
C GLN A 79 5.96 3.20 -12.13
N MET A 80 4.90 4.02 -12.18
CA MET A 80 3.84 3.97 -11.15
C MET A 80 2.83 2.88 -11.47
N LEU A 81 2.15 2.97 -12.62
CA LEU A 81 1.14 2.00 -13.10
C LEU A 81 1.46 1.55 -14.53
N GLU A 82 2.75 1.36 -14.85
CA GLU A 82 3.28 1.15 -16.21
C GLU A 82 2.53 0.04 -16.98
N SER A 83 2.21 -1.08 -16.32
CA SER A 83 1.49 -2.19 -16.95
C SER A 83 0.09 -1.82 -17.46
N MET A 84 -0.48 -0.70 -16.96
CA MET A 84 -1.77 -0.18 -17.41
C MET A 84 -1.74 0.54 -18.76
N ILE A 85 -0.57 0.70 -19.36
CA ILE A 85 -0.46 1.11 -20.77
C ILE A 85 -1.19 0.09 -21.66
N GLU A 86 -1.05 -1.20 -21.35
CA GLU A 86 -1.63 -2.31 -22.11
C GLU A 86 -2.76 -3.04 -21.37
N ASN A 87 -2.83 -2.94 -20.04
CA ASN A 87 -3.77 -3.72 -19.22
C ASN A 87 -4.78 -2.84 -18.47
N PRO A 88 -6.01 -3.31 -18.22
CA PRO A 88 -7.02 -2.53 -17.50
C PRO A 88 -6.80 -2.49 -15.98
N LEU A 89 -5.89 -3.32 -15.44
CA LEU A 89 -5.53 -3.38 -14.03
C LEU A 89 -4.01 -3.42 -13.88
N PRO A 90 -3.45 -2.75 -12.87
CA PRO A 90 -2.02 -2.81 -12.59
C PRO A 90 -1.67 -4.09 -11.83
N THR A 91 -0.37 -4.37 -11.74
CA THR A 91 0.15 -5.44 -10.89
C THR A 91 0.04 -5.06 -9.40
N ARG A 92 0.01 -6.06 -8.52
CA ARG A 92 0.03 -5.82 -7.05
C ARG A 92 1.29 -5.07 -6.59
N ALA A 93 2.42 -5.29 -7.28
CA ALA A 93 3.67 -4.60 -7.01
C ALA A 93 3.54 -3.09 -7.30
N GLU A 94 2.99 -2.72 -8.46
CA GLU A 94 2.71 -1.32 -8.83
C GLU A 94 1.72 -0.66 -7.85
N MET A 95 0.62 -1.34 -7.49
CA MET A 95 -0.32 -0.81 -6.49
C MET A 95 0.38 -0.50 -5.16
N THR A 96 1.23 -1.42 -4.70
CA THR A 96 1.96 -1.28 -3.43
C THR A 96 3.03 -0.18 -3.53
N ASP A 97 3.65 -0.01 -4.69
CA ASP A 97 4.65 1.02 -4.93
C ASP A 97 4.03 2.43 -4.90
N VAL A 98 2.87 2.63 -5.54
CA VAL A 98 2.07 3.86 -5.44
C VAL A 98 1.70 4.15 -3.99
N ALA A 99 1.17 3.16 -3.26
CA ALA A 99 0.80 3.32 -1.85
C ALA A 99 2.02 3.73 -0.99
N ASN A 100 3.19 3.12 -1.23
CA ASN A 100 4.42 3.48 -0.53
C ASN A 100 4.89 4.91 -0.83
N ALA A 101 4.68 5.43 -2.05
CA ALA A 101 4.97 6.83 -2.36
C ALA A 101 4.09 7.79 -1.52
N VAL A 102 2.82 7.43 -1.30
CA VAL A 102 1.90 8.15 -0.40
C VAL A 102 2.34 8.04 1.05
N PHE A 103 2.68 6.83 1.54
CA PHE A 103 3.19 6.63 2.89
C PHE A 103 4.49 7.38 3.16
N ASP A 104 5.37 7.51 2.16
CA ASP A 104 6.59 8.31 2.21
C ASP A 104 6.30 9.81 2.32
N GLY A 105 5.10 10.23 1.92
CA GLY A 105 4.59 11.60 2.04
C GLY A 105 4.89 12.44 0.82
N CYS A 106 4.87 11.85 -0.38
CA CYS A 106 4.87 12.62 -1.63
C CYS A 106 3.61 13.50 -1.67
N ASP A 107 3.73 14.71 -2.23
CA ASP A 107 2.57 15.58 -2.42
C ASP A 107 1.78 15.17 -3.67
N ALA A 108 2.43 14.54 -4.65
CA ALA A 108 1.80 14.04 -5.87
C ALA A 108 2.49 12.78 -6.40
N VAL A 109 1.68 11.98 -7.11
CA VAL A 109 2.11 10.85 -7.95
C VAL A 109 1.82 11.18 -9.41
N MET A 110 2.65 10.69 -10.33
CA MET A 110 2.59 11.09 -11.74
C MET A 110 2.39 9.87 -12.65
N LEU A 111 1.37 9.94 -13.51
CA LEU A 111 1.19 9.05 -14.66
C LEU A 111 1.92 9.64 -15.87
N SER A 112 2.57 8.77 -16.64
CA SER A 112 3.36 9.12 -17.83
C SER A 112 2.72 8.48 -19.07
N GLY A 113 3.22 7.30 -19.47
CA GLY A 113 2.74 6.59 -20.65
C GLY A 113 1.30 6.13 -20.51
N GLU A 114 0.86 5.82 -19.30
CA GLU A 114 -0.47 5.34 -18.95
C GLU A 114 -1.57 6.29 -19.45
N THR A 115 -1.36 7.60 -19.29
CA THR A 115 -2.33 8.63 -19.72
C THR A 115 -1.98 9.27 -21.06
N ALA A 116 -0.70 9.28 -21.44
CA ALA A 116 -0.27 9.91 -22.70
C ALA A 116 -0.64 9.05 -23.92
N ASN A 117 -0.35 7.74 -23.86
CA ASN A 117 -0.50 6.81 -24.98
C ASN A 117 -1.11 5.46 -24.58
N GLY A 118 -1.58 5.31 -23.33
CA GLY A 118 -2.12 4.06 -22.81
C GLY A 118 -3.53 3.75 -23.33
N SER A 119 -3.89 2.47 -23.29
CA SER A 119 -5.19 1.97 -23.75
C SER A 119 -6.34 2.33 -22.79
N PHE A 120 -6.03 2.67 -21.53
CA PHE A 120 -7.01 2.88 -20.45
C PHE A 120 -6.70 4.15 -19.61
N PRO A 121 -6.58 5.34 -20.21
CA PRO A 121 -6.07 6.54 -19.53
C PRO A 121 -6.96 7.00 -18.37
N ASP A 122 -8.28 6.94 -18.53
CA ASP A 122 -9.28 7.28 -17.50
C ASP A 122 -9.28 6.28 -16.34
N THR A 123 -9.16 4.99 -16.67
CA THR A 123 -9.11 3.90 -15.68
C THR A 123 -7.80 3.93 -14.90
N ALA A 124 -6.68 4.31 -15.53
CA ALA A 124 -5.40 4.50 -14.85
C ALA A 124 -5.49 5.65 -13.83
N VAL A 125 -6.10 6.78 -14.20
CA VAL A 125 -6.33 7.90 -13.26
C VAL A 125 -7.25 7.46 -12.12
N LYS A 126 -8.36 6.78 -12.41
CA LYS A 126 -9.29 6.28 -11.37
C LYS A 126 -8.60 5.30 -10.42
N THR A 127 -7.77 4.41 -10.94
CA THR A 127 -6.99 3.45 -10.16
C THR A 127 -5.98 4.17 -9.26
N MET A 128 -5.26 5.15 -9.80
CA MET A 128 -4.33 5.98 -9.02
C MET A 128 -5.04 6.70 -7.87
N VAL A 129 -6.19 7.32 -8.13
CA VAL A 129 -7.02 7.99 -7.10
C VAL A 129 -7.40 7.01 -6.00
N ASN A 130 -7.94 5.84 -6.36
CA ASN A 130 -8.34 4.85 -5.37
C ASN A 130 -7.16 4.40 -4.50
N ILE A 131 -6.00 4.11 -5.10
CA ILE A 131 -4.81 3.70 -4.32
C ILE A 131 -4.39 4.82 -3.36
N CYS A 132 -4.37 6.07 -3.82
CA CYS A 132 -4.03 7.21 -2.96
C CYS A 132 -5.03 7.37 -1.79
N GLU A 133 -6.34 7.32 -2.05
CA GLU A 133 -7.36 7.45 -1.01
C GLU A 133 -7.25 6.34 0.04
N TYR A 134 -7.08 5.07 -0.37
CA TYR A 134 -6.87 3.96 0.58
C TYR A 134 -5.55 4.06 1.33
N ALA A 135 -4.47 4.50 0.67
CA ALA A 135 -3.19 4.70 1.33
C ALA A 135 -3.23 5.86 2.35
N GLU A 136 -3.96 6.94 2.07
CA GLU A 136 -4.16 8.06 3.00
C GLU A 136 -4.82 7.62 4.32
N LEU A 137 -5.74 6.64 4.30
CA LEU A 137 -6.33 6.06 5.51
C LEU A 137 -5.29 5.37 6.41
N GLY A 138 -4.22 4.82 5.82
CA GLY A 138 -3.13 4.16 6.54
C GLY A 138 -2.04 5.11 7.04
N VAL A 139 -2.16 6.42 6.81
CA VAL A 139 -1.16 7.41 7.23
C VAL A 139 -1.36 7.79 8.70
N ASP A 140 -0.35 7.54 9.52
CA ASP A 140 -0.24 8.15 10.84
C ASP A 140 0.22 9.61 10.73
N TYR A 141 -0.76 10.52 10.69
CA TYR A 141 -0.53 11.97 10.60
C TYR A 141 0.13 12.56 11.85
N TYR A 142 -0.06 11.97 13.03
CA TYR A 142 0.60 12.40 14.26
C TYR A 142 2.12 12.18 14.16
N SER A 143 2.52 10.97 13.76
CA SER A 143 3.92 10.59 13.63
C SER A 143 4.62 11.34 12.50
N GLN A 144 3.94 11.52 11.35
CA GLN A 144 4.47 12.36 10.26
C GLN A 144 4.72 13.81 10.72
N THR A 145 3.74 14.43 11.36
CA THR A 145 3.83 15.82 11.82
C THR A 145 4.95 16.00 12.83
N ASN A 146 5.06 15.09 13.80
CA ASN A 146 6.10 15.15 14.82
C ASN A 146 7.50 14.92 14.26
N ASN A 147 7.65 14.05 13.25
CA ASN A 147 8.93 13.85 12.56
C ASN A 147 9.40 15.15 11.87
N ILE A 148 8.52 15.80 11.10
CA ILE A 148 8.82 17.07 10.41
C ILE A 148 9.15 18.16 11.43
N ARG A 149 8.34 18.28 12.48
CA ARG A 149 8.53 19.24 13.58
C ARG A 149 9.88 19.03 14.28
N TYR A 150 10.25 17.79 14.59
CA TYR A 150 11.52 17.47 15.25
C TYR A 150 12.74 17.98 14.45
N TRP A 151 12.75 17.77 13.13
CA TRP A 151 13.85 18.24 12.28
C TRP A 151 13.81 19.75 12.02
N GLN A 152 12.61 20.35 11.92
CA GLN A 152 12.48 21.79 11.78
C GLN A 152 12.99 22.53 13.03
N PHE A 153 12.71 22.05 14.24
CA PHE A 153 13.21 22.68 15.48
C PHE A 153 14.73 22.83 15.52
N LYS A 154 15.45 21.85 14.97
CA LYS A 154 16.91 21.90 14.89
C LYS A 154 17.44 22.99 13.96
N GLN A 155 16.61 23.50 13.06
CA GLN A 155 16.95 24.57 12.11
C GLN A 155 16.42 25.94 12.55
N GLY A 156 15.67 26.01 13.65
CA GLY A 156 14.92 27.20 14.07
C GLY A 156 13.49 27.20 13.51
N ILE A 157 12.55 27.69 14.31
CA ILE A 157 11.14 27.84 13.94
C ILE A 157 10.74 29.30 14.07
N ASP A 158 10.18 29.83 12.99
CA ASP A 158 9.59 31.16 12.95
C ASP A 158 8.22 31.19 13.67
N PRO A 159 7.81 32.29 14.33
CA PRO A 159 6.50 32.39 15.01
C PRO A 159 5.29 32.06 14.12
N LEU A 160 5.33 32.43 12.84
CA LEU A 160 4.27 32.10 11.88
C LEU A 160 4.15 30.59 11.71
N GLU A 161 5.29 29.93 11.51
CA GLU A 161 5.35 28.47 11.35
C GLU A 161 4.92 27.74 12.63
N SER A 162 5.31 28.24 13.81
CA SER A 162 4.83 27.73 15.10
C SER A 162 3.30 27.78 15.22
N THR A 163 2.68 28.86 14.74
CA THR A 163 1.22 29.01 14.74
C THR A 163 0.55 27.95 13.86
N PHE A 164 1.09 27.68 12.68
CA PHE A 164 0.56 26.65 11.79
C PHE A 164 0.83 25.21 12.27
N ILE A 165 1.92 24.98 13.00
CA ILE A 165 2.12 23.70 13.72
C ILE A 165 0.98 23.48 14.72
N SER A 166 0.66 24.50 15.53
CA SER A 166 -0.45 24.39 16.50
C SER A 166 -1.79 24.17 15.82
N LEU A 167 -2.05 24.86 14.70
CA LEU A 167 -3.24 24.64 13.87
C LEU A 167 -3.35 23.18 13.40
N CYS A 168 -2.26 22.62 12.85
CA CYS A 168 -2.25 21.25 12.33
C CYS A 168 -2.40 20.22 13.47
N LYS A 169 -1.80 20.49 14.64
CA LYS A 169 -2.01 19.66 15.84
C LYS A 169 -3.46 19.64 16.28
N SER A 170 -4.13 20.78 16.34
CA SER A 170 -5.57 20.82 16.64
C SER A 170 -6.39 20.06 15.59
N ALA A 171 -6.01 20.11 14.31
CA ALA A 171 -6.67 19.31 13.29
C ALA A 171 -6.48 17.79 13.49
N ILE A 172 -5.30 17.36 13.94
CA ILE A 172 -5.00 15.97 14.31
C ILE A 172 -5.82 15.54 15.52
N GLU A 173 -5.79 16.31 16.60
CA GLU A 173 -6.56 16.04 17.83
C GLU A 173 -8.07 15.96 17.56
N TYR A 174 -8.58 16.73 16.58
CA TYR A 174 -9.97 16.62 16.17
C TYR A 174 -10.26 15.41 15.30
N ALA A 175 -9.28 14.89 14.56
CA ALA A 175 -9.42 13.75 13.65
C ALA A 175 -9.06 12.40 14.29
N GLU A 176 -8.68 12.39 15.58
CA GLU A 176 -8.55 11.16 16.35
C GLU A 176 -9.93 10.57 16.64
N ASP A 177 -10.01 9.24 16.59
CA ASP A 177 -11.16 8.46 17.06
C ASP A 177 -11.22 8.57 18.59
N LEU A 178 -11.95 9.59 19.06
CA LEU A 178 -12.02 9.93 20.49
C LEU A 178 -12.83 8.91 21.28
N ASN A 179 -13.67 8.13 20.61
CA ASN A 179 -14.63 7.22 21.24
C ASN A 179 -14.19 5.73 21.13
N GLY A 180 -13.22 5.43 20.26
CA GLY A 180 -12.60 4.12 20.09
C GLY A 180 -13.41 3.13 19.23
N ASP A 181 -14.44 3.58 18.50
CA ASP A 181 -15.31 2.73 17.69
C ASP A 181 -14.75 2.44 16.28
N GLY A 182 -13.62 3.05 15.92
CA GLY A 182 -12.95 2.91 14.64
C GLY A 182 -13.59 3.70 13.50
N VAL A 183 -14.54 4.61 13.80
CA VAL A 183 -15.29 5.38 12.81
C VAL A 183 -15.19 6.88 13.11
N ILE A 184 -14.45 7.61 12.26
CA ILE A 184 -14.45 9.08 12.28
C ILE A 184 -15.83 9.56 11.81
N ASP A 185 -16.68 9.96 12.76
CA ASP A 185 -18.04 10.44 12.48
C ASP A 185 -18.09 11.92 12.04
N ALA A 186 -19.29 12.52 12.00
CA ALA A 186 -19.49 13.91 11.59
C ALA A 186 -18.97 14.96 12.59
N ASP A 187 -18.92 14.59 13.87
CA ASP A 187 -18.42 15.42 14.98
C ASP A 187 -16.90 15.28 15.13
N GLU A 188 -16.34 14.18 14.61
CA GLU A 188 -14.93 13.87 14.50
C GLU A 188 -14.36 14.32 13.14
N GLY A 189 -13.11 14.78 13.17
CA GLY A 189 -12.45 15.47 12.06
C GLY A 189 -12.67 16.98 12.04
N ALA A 190 -11.81 17.64 11.26
CA ALA A 190 -11.84 19.08 11.05
C ALA A 190 -11.73 19.40 9.57
N LEU A 191 -11.89 20.68 9.23
CA LEU A 191 -11.43 21.26 7.97
C LEU A 191 -10.58 22.47 8.29
N ILE A 192 -9.62 22.79 7.45
CA ILE A 192 -8.88 24.05 7.55
C ILE A 192 -9.35 25.00 6.44
N VAL A 193 -9.63 26.25 6.78
CA VAL A 193 -9.80 27.35 5.82
C VAL A 193 -8.67 28.33 6.05
N VAL A 194 -7.86 28.60 5.01
CA VAL A 194 -6.75 29.53 5.09
C VAL A 194 -6.95 30.69 4.12
N PHE A 195 -6.91 31.91 4.66
CA PHE A 195 -6.85 33.13 3.86
C PHE A 195 -5.40 33.46 3.53
N THR A 196 -5.05 33.40 2.24
CA THR A 196 -3.69 33.63 1.76
C THR A 196 -3.69 34.39 0.44
N LYS A 197 -2.75 35.32 0.29
CA LYS A 197 -2.57 36.13 -0.93
C LYS A 197 -1.50 35.54 -1.84
N ASN A 198 -0.44 34.97 -1.28
CA ASN A 198 0.70 34.46 -2.07
C ASN A 198 0.89 32.94 -1.99
N GLY A 199 0.12 32.23 -1.14
CA GLY A 199 0.17 30.79 -0.93
C GLY A 199 1.16 30.33 0.14
N ASN A 200 1.88 31.23 0.82
CA ASN A 200 2.87 30.86 1.83
C ASN A 200 2.23 30.18 3.04
N ALA A 201 1.14 30.76 3.57
CA ALA A 201 0.40 30.17 4.68
C ALA A 201 -0.08 28.76 4.35
N ALA A 202 -0.71 28.59 3.18
CA ALA A 202 -1.20 27.31 2.68
C ALA A 202 -0.08 26.26 2.60
N ARG A 203 1.09 26.64 2.05
CA ARG A 203 2.25 25.76 1.96
C ARG A 203 2.77 25.34 3.34
N LEU A 204 2.85 26.26 4.30
CA LEU A 204 3.30 25.95 5.65
C LEU A 204 2.31 25.03 6.38
N ILE A 205 1.01 25.19 6.17
CA ILE A 205 0.01 24.28 6.71
C ILE A 205 0.18 22.88 6.09
N SER A 206 0.22 22.77 4.76
CA SER A 206 0.40 21.49 4.06
C SER A 206 1.71 20.78 4.38
N LYS A 207 2.77 21.53 4.72
CA LYS A 207 4.06 20.99 5.16
C LYS A 207 3.88 20.07 6.38
N TYR A 208 3.02 20.45 7.32
CA TYR A 208 2.76 19.67 8.54
C TYR A 208 1.66 18.62 8.36
N ARG A 209 1.34 18.26 7.11
CA ARG A 209 0.50 17.10 6.76
C ARG A 209 -0.77 16.96 7.63
N PRO A 210 -1.67 17.96 7.65
CA PRO A 210 -2.91 17.83 8.40
C PRO A 210 -3.75 16.67 7.82
N PRO A 211 -4.51 15.93 8.65
CA PRO A 211 -5.34 14.81 8.22
C PRO A 211 -6.62 15.25 7.48
N CYS A 212 -6.79 16.54 7.25
CA CYS A 212 -8.00 17.13 6.71
C CYS A 212 -7.73 18.04 5.50
N PRO A 213 -8.72 18.23 4.62
CA PRO A 213 -8.65 19.22 3.54
C PRO A 213 -8.33 20.64 4.03
N VAL A 214 -7.50 21.35 3.28
CA VAL A 214 -7.08 22.73 3.50
C VAL A 214 -7.64 23.62 2.38
N PHE A 215 -8.73 24.32 2.65
CA PHE A 215 -9.39 25.20 1.69
C PHE A 215 -8.69 26.54 1.56
N ILE A 216 -8.29 26.87 0.32
CA ILE A 216 -7.49 28.06 0.02
C ILE A 216 -8.41 29.20 -0.42
N ALA A 217 -8.55 30.22 0.43
CA ALA A 217 -9.27 31.44 0.14
C ALA A 217 -8.29 32.54 -0.30
N THR A 218 -8.37 32.97 -1.56
CA THR A 218 -7.39 33.90 -2.15
C THR A 218 -8.01 34.76 -3.26
N PRO A 219 -7.57 36.03 -3.41
CA PRO A 219 -7.96 36.87 -4.55
C PRO A 219 -7.19 36.50 -5.84
N GLU A 220 -6.20 35.59 -5.75
CA GLU A 220 -5.25 35.31 -6.83
C GLU A 220 -5.51 33.95 -7.50
N ILE A 221 -6.02 33.96 -8.74
CA ILE A 221 -6.29 32.73 -9.52
C ILE A 221 -5.07 31.83 -9.72
N ARG A 222 -3.87 32.43 -9.72
CA ARG A 222 -2.61 31.67 -9.76
C ARG A 222 -2.45 30.80 -8.51
N VAL A 223 -2.75 31.34 -7.32
CA VAL A 223 -2.61 30.62 -6.06
C VAL A 223 -3.61 29.46 -6.03
N LEU A 224 -4.84 29.65 -6.51
CA LEU A 224 -5.82 28.56 -6.67
C LEU A 224 -5.31 27.45 -7.61
N ARG A 225 -4.70 27.80 -8.74
CA ARG A 225 -4.10 26.80 -9.65
C ARG A 225 -2.96 26.04 -8.99
N GLN A 226 -2.08 26.74 -8.26
CA GLN A 226 -0.95 26.14 -7.54
C GLN A 226 -1.42 25.24 -6.38
N ALA A 227 -2.53 25.57 -5.73
CA ALA A 227 -3.10 24.77 -4.65
C ALA A 227 -3.44 23.33 -5.09
N ASN A 228 -3.84 23.11 -6.36
CA ASN A 228 -4.14 21.76 -6.85
C ASN A 228 -2.92 20.81 -6.86
N ALA A 229 -1.69 21.34 -6.72
CA ALA A 229 -0.50 20.53 -6.66
C ALA A 229 -0.12 20.13 -5.23
N HIS A 230 -0.45 20.94 -4.21
CA HIS A 230 0.08 20.74 -2.86
C HIS A 230 -0.79 19.80 -2.02
N PHE A 231 -0.13 19.02 -1.15
CA PHE A 231 -0.80 18.10 -0.23
C PHE A 231 -1.97 18.75 0.53
N ALA A 232 -3.10 18.06 0.57
CA ALA A 232 -4.36 18.43 1.22
C ALA A 232 -5.03 19.75 0.74
N GLN A 233 -4.38 20.55 -0.11
CA GLN A 233 -4.94 21.84 -0.51
C GLN A 233 -6.11 21.65 -1.49
N ARG A 234 -7.18 22.40 -1.24
CA ARG A 234 -8.35 22.48 -2.12
C ARG A 234 -8.60 23.94 -2.46
N PRO A 235 -8.57 24.34 -3.74
CA PRO A 235 -8.83 25.73 -4.11
C PRO A 235 -10.28 26.13 -3.79
N SER A 236 -10.50 27.37 -3.33
CA SER A 236 -11.84 27.95 -3.34
C SER A 236 -12.38 28.03 -4.77
N LEU A 237 -13.70 27.92 -4.92
CA LEU A 237 -14.35 27.94 -6.25
C LEU A 237 -14.41 29.33 -6.85
N LYS A 238 -14.33 30.35 -6.00
CA LYS A 238 -14.37 31.75 -6.35
C LYS A 238 -13.20 32.45 -5.70
N LEU A 239 -12.68 33.44 -6.39
CA LEU A 239 -11.74 34.39 -5.81
C LEU A 239 -12.46 35.17 -4.71
N ILE A 240 -11.76 35.44 -3.61
CA ILE A 240 -12.28 36.34 -2.59
C ILE A 240 -12.11 37.79 -3.05
N ASP A 241 -13.08 38.63 -2.71
CA ASP A 241 -13.00 40.08 -2.89
C ASP A 241 -12.53 40.72 -1.58
N GLU A 242 -11.38 41.37 -1.62
CA GLU A 242 -10.76 42.03 -0.46
C GLU A 242 -11.62 43.17 0.11
N ASN A 243 -12.58 43.69 -0.66
CA ASN A 243 -13.49 44.75 -0.22
C ASN A 243 -14.68 44.23 0.59
N VAL A 244 -14.93 42.92 0.58
CA VAL A 244 -16.02 42.30 1.33
C VAL A 244 -15.58 42.08 2.77
N PRO A 245 -16.41 42.44 3.77
CA PRO A 245 -16.10 42.17 5.17
C PRO A 245 -15.75 40.70 5.42
N TYR A 246 -14.77 40.48 6.29
CA TYR A 246 -14.25 39.14 6.62
C TYR A 246 -15.35 38.14 7.02
N GLU A 247 -16.35 38.59 7.79
CA GLU A 247 -17.44 37.71 8.25
C GLU A 247 -18.30 37.24 7.08
N ASP A 248 -18.63 38.12 6.14
CA ASP A 248 -19.41 37.76 4.94
C ASP A 248 -18.63 36.81 4.02
N LEU A 249 -17.32 37.02 3.88
CA LEU A 249 -16.42 36.11 3.15
C LEU A 249 -16.43 34.71 3.78
N LEU A 250 -16.28 34.65 5.11
CA LEU A 250 -16.25 33.39 5.84
C LEU A 250 -17.60 32.66 5.74
N ASP A 251 -18.71 33.36 5.93
CA ASP A 251 -20.05 32.79 5.85
C ASP A 251 -20.34 32.22 4.45
N GLY A 252 -19.92 32.94 3.40
CA GLY A 252 -20.03 32.45 2.02
C GLY A 252 -19.18 31.21 1.74
N ILE A 253 -17.96 31.14 2.30
CA ILE A 253 -17.10 29.95 2.19
C ILE A 253 -17.75 28.76 2.92
N VAL A 254 -18.17 28.94 4.17
CA VAL A 254 -18.76 27.86 4.96
C VAL A 254 -20.06 27.36 4.33
N ALA A 255 -20.93 28.25 3.84
CA ALA A 255 -22.13 27.86 3.09
C ALA A 255 -21.79 27.01 1.86
N THR A 256 -20.70 27.35 1.16
CA THR A 256 -20.22 26.55 0.02
C THR A 256 -19.72 25.16 0.45
N LEU A 257 -19.03 25.07 1.59
CA LEU A 257 -18.54 23.79 2.14
C LEU A 257 -19.69 22.88 2.58
N VAL A 258 -20.73 23.44 3.19
CA VAL A 258 -21.95 22.72 3.58
C VAL A 258 -22.71 22.22 2.36
N ASN A 259 -22.97 23.09 1.38
CA ASN A 259 -23.69 22.73 0.15
C ASN A 259 -22.98 21.65 -0.69
N ARG A 260 -21.68 21.44 -0.48
CA ARG A 260 -20.86 20.44 -1.16
C ARG A 260 -20.55 19.21 -0.31
N ASN A 261 -21.19 19.07 0.86
CA ASN A 261 -20.96 17.97 1.81
C ASN A 261 -19.51 17.84 2.30
N TYR A 262 -18.71 18.92 2.25
CA TYR A 262 -17.41 18.93 2.93
C TYR A 262 -17.56 19.14 4.42
N ALA A 263 -18.53 19.97 4.81
CA ALA A 263 -18.87 20.29 6.19
C ALA A 263 -20.31 19.87 6.50
N VAL A 264 -20.49 19.18 7.62
CA VAL A 264 -21.79 18.75 8.14
C VAL A 264 -22.00 19.36 9.52
N ASN A 265 -23.23 19.34 10.05
CA ASN A 265 -23.53 19.84 11.38
C ASN A 265 -22.62 19.16 12.43
N GLY A 266 -22.10 19.94 13.38
CA GLY A 266 -21.14 19.46 14.38
C GLY A 266 -19.67 19.50 13.95
N LYS A 267 -19.38 19.52 12.64
CA LYS A 267 -18.01 19.55 12.12
C LYS A 267 -17.28 20.84 12.50
N LYS A 268 -16.01 20.69 12.88
CA LYS A 268 -15.12 21.80 13.27
C LYS A 268 -14.40 22.37 12.05
N ILE A 269 -14.37 23.68 11.92
CA ILE A 269 -13.60 24.39 10.89
C ILE A 269 -12.58 25.29 11.57
N LEU A 270 -11.31 25.01 11.30
CA LEU A 270 -10.16 25.79 11.75
C LEU A 270 -9.87 26.88 10.72
N VAL A 271 -10.07 28.13 11.09
CA VAL A 271 -9.92 29.27 10.18
C VAL A 271 -8.63 30.02 10.51
N ALA A 272 -7.70 30.08 9.55
CA ALA A 272 -6.43 30.80 9.66
C ALA A 272 -6.47 32.12 8.88
N THR A 273 -6.17 33.23 9.56
CA THR A 273 -6.14 34.59 9.01
C THR A 273 -4.94 35.37 9.53
N GLY A 274 -4.67 36.55 8.96
CA GLY A 274 -3.72 37.49 9.52
C GLY A 274 -4.15 38.07 10.87
N ILE A 275 -3.20 38.62 11.63
CA ILE A 275 -3.49 39.32 12.90
C ILE A 275 -4.03 40.71 12.60
N HIS A 276 -3.28 41.50 11.83
CA HIS A 276 -3.59 42.87 11.40
C HIS A 276 -4.06 42.96 9.94
N SER A 277 -4.06 41.86 9.19
CA SER A 277 -4.60 41.77 7.83
C SER A 277 -5.52 40.56 7.68
N LEU A 278 -6.20 40.44 6.53
CA LEU A 278 -6.98 39.24 6.19
C LEU A 278 -6.09 38.01 6.01
N PHE A 279 -4.88 38.18 5.48
CA PHE A 279 -4.04 37.10 4.98
C PHE A 279 -3.02 36.63 6.01
N ALA A 280 -2.90 35.32 6.17
CA ALA A 280 -2.02 34.67 7.14
C ALA A 280 -0.57 34.50 6.65
N ASP A 281 -0.10 35.27 5.66
CA ASP A 281 1.17 34.99 4.97
C ASP A 281 2.42 35.53 5.71
N GLU A 282 2.25 36.45 6.65
CA GLU A 282 3.35 37.10 7.41
C GLU A 282 3.20 36.89 8.92
N GLU A 283 1.96 37.02 9.41
CA GLU A 283 1.56 36.78 10.79
C GLU A 283 0.22 36.04 10.76
N ALA A 284 -0.02 35.16 11.74
CA ALA A 284 -1.24 34.36 11.74
C ALA A 284 -1.87 34.30 13.12
N LYS A 285 -3.20 34.23 13.10
CA LYS A 285 -4.02 33.71 14.19
C LYS A 285 -4.97 32.68 13.60
N PHE A 286 -5.44 31.77 14.44
CA PHE A 286 -6.51 30.87 14.05
C PHE A 286 -7.62 30.83 15.09
N LYS A 287 -8.83 30.53 14.62
CA LYS A 287 -10.00 30.28 15.44
C LYS A 287 -10.69 29.01 14.99
N THR A 288 -11.31 28.31 15.92
CA THR A 288 -12.20 27.19 15.60
C THR A 288 -13.64 27.68 15.54
N ILE A 289 -14.37 27.30 14.50
CA ILE A 289 -15.83 27.44 14.40
C ILE A 289 -16.47 26.06 14.31
N VAL A 290 -17.72 25.94 14.75
CA VAL A 290 -18.50 24.70 14.68
C VAL A 290 -19.72 24.97 13.80
N VAL A 291 -19.99 24.09 12.84
CA VAL A 291 -21.17 24.18 11.99
C VAL A 291 -22.41 23.85 12.83
N GLY A 292 -23.42 24.73 12.83
CA GLY A 292 -24.67 24.56 13.60
C GLY A 292 -25.89 24.26 12.71
N ASN A 293 -26.99 23.84 13.35
CA ASN A 293 -28.31 23.71 12.72
C ASN A 293 -28.95 25.09 12.54
N GLU A 294 -29.30 25.42 11.29
CA GLU A 294 -29.86 26.69 10.79
C GLU A 294 -28.84 27.84 10.64
N ALA A 295 -29.06 28.67 9.61
CA ALA A 295 -28.21 29.75 9.09
C ALA A 295 -27.95 30.94 10.05
N SER A 296 -27.84 30.68 11.36
CA SER A 296 -27.42 31.62 12.38
C SER A 296 -26.24 31.02 13.17
N TYR A 297 -25.03 31.42 12.77
CA TYR A 297 -23.78 31.01 13.39
C TYR A 297 -23.74 31.38 14.88
N ARG A 298 -23.82 30.40 15.79
CA ARG A 298 -23.47 30.62 17.19
C ARG A 298 -21.95 30.63 17.35
N ARG A 299 -21.36 31.83 17.38
CA ARG A 299 -19.97 32.05 17.81
C ARG A 299 -19.79 31.59 19.26
N LYS A 300 -19.13 30.44 19.49
CA LYS A 300 -18.46 30.16 20.76
C LYS A 300 -16.96 30.29 20.53
N SER A 301 -16.36 31.39 20.99
CA SER A 301 -14.91 31.46 21.15
C SER A 301 -14.52 30.64 22.38
N MET A 302 -13.83 29.52 22.19
CA MET A 302 -13.16 28.85 23.30
C MET A 302 -11.76 29.47 23.44
N ALA A 303 -11.54 30.21 24.51
CA ALA A 303 -10.21 30.60 24.94
C ALA A 303 -9.53 29.34 25.50
N ALA A 304 -8.38 28.95 24.94
CA ALA A 304 -7.58 27.86 25.45
C ALA A 304 -6.89 28.30 26.76
N SER A 305 -7.47 27.93 27.90
CA SER A 305 -6.77 27.92 29.19
C SER A 305 -7.12 26.63 29.93
N GLY A 306 -6.25 25.63 29.84
CA GLY A 306 -6.40 24.37 30.56
C GLY A 306 -5.08 23.64 30.64
N ILE A 307 -4.41 23.75 31.78
CA ILE A 307 -3.30 22.87 32.16
C ILE A 307 -3.91 21.49 32.44
N LEU A 308 -3.52 20.47 31.67
CA LEU A 308 -3.86 19.08 31.93
C LEU A 308 -3.30 18.64 33.30
N PRO A 309 -4.08 17.97 34.17
CA PRO A 309 -3.52 17.37 35.38
C PRO A 309 -2.64 16.16 35.02
N PRO A 310 -1.59 15.88 35.80
CA PRO A 310 -0.71 14.74 35.54
C PRO A 310 -1.44 13.41 35.84
N PRO A 311 -1.17 12.34 35.09
CA PRO A 311 -1.77 11.03 35.35
C PRO A 311 -1.18 10.43 36.64
N THR A 312 -2.07 9.98 37.52
CA THR A 312 -1.74 9.27 38.77
C THR A 312 -1.27 7.84 38.46
N PRO A 313 -0.19 7.33 39.09
CA PRO A 313 0.32 6.00 38.79
C PRO A 313 -0.47 4.91 39.54
N LYS A 314 -0.99 3.91 38.81
CA LYS A 314 -1.37 2.62 39.39
C LYS A 314 -0.19 1.65 39.30
N ARG A 315 0.36 1.26 40.45
CA ARG A 315 1.00 -0.05 40.68
C ARG A 315 -0.13 -1.07 40.91
N ASP A 316 -0.04 -2.36 40.57
CA ASP A 316 1.04 -3.32 40.77
C ASP A 316 1.29 -4.24 39.55
N LEU A 317 2.53 -4.75 39.47
CA LEU A 317 3.04 -5.66 38.44
C LEU A 317 2.59 -7.10 38.70
N GLU A 318 1.84 -7.69 37.78
CA GLU A 318 1.92 -9.13 37.46
C GLU A 318 1.34 -9.41 36.05
N THR A 319 2.18 -9.99 35.17
CA THR A 319 1.99 -10.36 33.75
C THR A 319 1.97 -9.23 32.69
N LEU A 320 2.91 -9.30 31.73
CA LEU A 320 3.19 -8.29 30.68
C LEU A 320 2.19 -8.23 29.51
N MET A 321 1.09 -8.98 29.53
CA MET A 321 0.04 -8.90 28.49
C MET A 321 -1.32 -9.22 29.10
N GLN A 322 -2.13 -8.19 29.39
CA GLN A 322 -3.52 -8.34 29.86
C GLN A 322 -4.54 -7.53 29.05
N ASN A 323 -4.18 -6.98 27.88
CA ASN A 323 -5.17 -6.30 27.04
C ASN A 323 -4.83 -6.44 25.54
N PRO A 324 -5.46 -7.36 24.80
CA PRO A 324 -5.38 -7.40 23.33
C PRO A 324 -6.24 -6.32 22.66
N HIS A 325 -6.90 -5.43 23.40
CA HIS A 325 -7.62 -4.29 22.82
C HIS A 325 -6.72 -3.06 22.66
N LEU A 326 -6.05 -3.03 21.51
CA LEU A 326 -5.80 -1.85 20.66
C LEU A 326 -5.70 -2.31 19.18
N GLY A 327 -6.52 -3.31 18.83
CA GLY A 327 -6.41 -4.14 17.63
C GLY A 327 -7.11 -3.63 16.36
N ASN A 328 -7.54 -2.37 16.28
CA ASN A 328 -8.09 -1.82 15.03
C ASN A 328 -7.18 -0.78 14.35
N ALA A 329 -6.11 -0.33 15.01
CA ALA A 329 -5.11 0.58 14.44
C ALA A 329 -3.71 0.13 14.84
N THR A 330 -3.14 -0.83 14.10
CA THR A 330 -1.70 -1.06 14.14
C THR A 330 -1.03 0.16 13.50
N LEU A 331 -0.71 1.16 14.31
CA LEU A 331 -0.04 2.38 13.85
C LEU A 331 1.39 2.03 13.40
N THR A 332 1.69 2.30 12.13
CA THR A 332 3.02 2.10 11.57
C THR A 332 3.87 3.35 11.80
N GLU A 333 4.72 3.32 12.82
CA GLU A 333 5.71 4.38 13.06
C GLU A 333 6.72 4.43 11.89
N ARG A 334 7.08 5.64 11.43
CA ARG A 334 8.11 5.81 10.39
C ARG A 334 9.48 5.37 10.91
N CYS A 335 9.88 4.15 10.59
CA CYS A 335 11.06 3.44 11.08
C CYS A 335 12.40 3.74 10.35
N THR A 336 12.55 4.82 9.58
CA THR A 336 13.73 4.96 8.69
C THR A 336 14.80 5.93 9.18
N LYS A 337 16.07 5.49 9.09
CA LYS A 337 17.30 6.29 9.34
C LYS A 337 18.12 6.42 8.05
N ILE A 338 17.51 6.94 6.98
CA ILE A 338 18.14 7.03 5.66
C ILE A 338 18.75 8.43 5.47
N GLY A 339 20.04 8.49 5.13
CA GLY A 339 20.80 9.71 4.82
C GLY A 339 21.48 9.64 3.45
N LEU A 340 22.00 10.77 2.97
CA LEU A 340 22.64 10.87 1.64
C LEU A 340 23.85 9.94 1.52
N ASP A 341 24.64 9.82 2.59
CA ASP A 341 25.79 8.93 2.68
C ASP A 341 25.44 7.46 2.44
N ILE A 342 24.27 7.00 2.92
CA ILE A 342 23.79 5.63 2.69
C ILE A 342 23.43 5.42 1.20
N VAL A 343 22.93 6.48 0.54
CA VAL A 343 22.52 6.43 -0.87
C VAL A 343 23.73 6.53 -1.80
N SER A 344 24.55 7.58 -1.65
CA SER A 344 25.58 7.95 -2.62
C SER A 344 26.91 7.23 -2.46
N LYS A 345 27.26 6.75 -1.25
CA LYS A 345 28.54 6.07 -1.06
C LYS A 345 28.42 4.57 -1.38
N PRO A 346 29.46 3.95 -1.95
CA PRO A 346 29.56 2.49 -1.94
C PRO A 346 29.62 2.04 -0.47
N ILE A 347 28.59 1.32 -0.03
CA ILE A 347 28.58 0.71 1.30
C ILE A 347 29.24 -0.65 1.15
N SER A 348 30.35 -0.88 1.86
CA SER A 348 30.79 -2.23 2.16
C SER A 348 29.82 -2.80 3.19
N LEU A 349 28.74 -3.41 2.71
CA LEU A 349 27.78 -4.08 3.57
C LEU A 349 28.56 -5.20 4.28
N VAL A 350 28.64 -5.14 5.62
CA VAL A 350 28.96 -6.34 6.39
C VAL A 350 27.98 -7.41 5.90
N LYS A 351 28.45 -8.61 5.54
CA LYS A 351 27.61 -9.77 5.15
C LYS A 351 26.75 -10.27 6.32
N ALA A 352 26.00 -9.37 6.95
CA ALA A 352 25.12 -9.56 8.09
C ALA A 352 23.69 -9.16 7.70
N LYS A 353 23.23 -9.67 6.54
CA LYS A 353 21.85 -9.52 6.11
C LYS A 353 20.92 -10.01 7.23
N LYS A 354 20.01 -9.14 7.66
CA LYS A 354 19.03 -9.48 8.71
C LYS A 354 17.84 -10.19 8.08
N SER A 355 17.27 -9.58 7.04
CA SER A 355 16.18 -10.16 6.24
C SER A 355 16.64 -11.43 5.53
N LYS A 356 15.75 -12.42 5.48
CA LYS A 356 16.00 -13.72 4.86
C LYS A 356 15.40 -13.74 3.46
N ILE A 357 16.09 -14.41 2.55
CA ILE A 357 15.66 -14.57 1.15
C ILE A 357 15.14 -15.99 0.99
N ILE A 358 13.87 -16.12 0.59
CA ILE A 358 13.23 -17.40 0.27
C ILE A 358 13.21 -17.52 -1.26
N CYS A 359 13.84 -18.56 -1.80
CA CYS A 359 13.83 -18.80 -3.25
C CYS A 359 13.03 -20.05 -3.56
N THR A 360 12.12 -19.97 -4.53
CA THR A 360 11.40 -21.15 -5.03
C THR A 360 12.31 -21.93 -5.98
N LEU A 361 12.56 -23.21 -5.70
CA LEU A 361 13.41 -24.04 -6.57
C LEU A 361 12.59 -24.57 -7.74
N GLY A 362 12.79 -24.00 -8.93
CA GLY A 362 12.19 -24.46 -10.18
C GLY A 362 13.21 -25.10 -11.14
N PRO A 363 12.75 -25.74 -12.24
CA PRO A 363 13.61 -26.48 -13.16
C PRO A 363 14.86 -25.74 -13.64
N LYS A 364 14.77 -24.42 -13.82
CA LYS A 364 15.89 -23.56 -14.25
C LYS A 364 17.05 -23.48 -13.25
N CYS A 365 16.83 -23.83 -11.99
CA CYS A 365 17.85 -23.79 -10.94
C CYS A 365 17.99 -25.13 -10.22
N TRP A 366 17.50 -26.24 -10.79
CA TRP A 366 17.61 -27.56 -10.17
C TRP A 366 18.98 -28.20 -10.33
N SER A 367 19.88 -27.71 -11.19
CA SER A 367 21.25 -28.26 -11.27
C SER A 367 22.05 -27.97 -10.01
N GLU A 368 23.13 -28.72 -9.78
CA GLU A 368 24.00 -28.48 -8.61
C GLU A 368 24.60 -27.07 -8.66
N GLU A 369 25.03 -26.62 -9.84
CA GLU A 369 25.57 -25.28 -10.08
C GLU A 369 24.53 -24.18 -9.86
N GLY A 370 23.29 -24.42 -10.29
CA GLY A 370 22.19 -23.48 -10.08
C GLY A 370 21.87 -23.28 -8.60
N ILE A 371 21.84 -24.37 -7.83
CA ILE A 371 21.63 -24.32 -6.38
C ILE A 371 22.82 -23.65 -5.68
N GLU A 372 24.06 -24.01 -6.04
CA GLU A 372 25.29 -23.41 -5.50
C GLU A 372 25.28 -21.90 -5.69
N GLY A 373 24.99 -21.43 -6.90
CA GLY A 373 24.88 -20.00 -7.18
C GLY A 373 23.83 -19.29 -6.33
N LEU A 374 22.67 -19.90 -6.08
CA LEU A 374 21.65 -19.32 -5.19
C LEU A 374 22.14 -19.21 -3.74
N LEU A 375 22.85 -20.23 -3.23
CA LEU A 375 23.37 -20.23 -1.86
C LEU A 375 24.46 -19.15 -1.69
N GLU A 376 25.40 -19.06 -2.64
CA GLU A 376 26.49 -18.09 -2.63
C GLU A 376 26.00 -16.64 -2.73
N ASN A 377 24.91 -16.40 -3.49
CA ASN A 377 24.25 -15.09 -3.61
C ASN A 377 23.28 -14.78 -2.46
N GLY A 378 23.19 -15.65 -1.45
CA GLY A 378 22.49 -15.34 -0.21
C GLY A 378 21.04 -15.81 -0.13
N MET A 379 20.66 -16.90 -0.80
CA MET A 379 19.47 -17.65 -0.41
C MET A 379 19.56 -18.05 1.07
N SER A 380 18.42 -18.02 1.78
CA SER A 380 18.32 -18.41 3.20
C SER A 380 17.40 -19.62 3.39
N ILE A 381 16.33 -19.69 2.60
CA ILE A 381 15.35 -20.78 2.64
C ILE A 381 15.06 -21.23 1.20
N ALA A 382 15.10 -22.54 0.96
CA ALA A 382 14.61 -23.13 -0.28
C ALA A 382 13.12 -23.46 -0.14
N ARG A 383 12.28 -22.85 -0.99
CA ARG A 383 10.85 -23.15 -1.10
C ARG A 383 10.64 -24.22 -2.16
N PHE A 384 9.99 -25.32 -1.77
CA PHE A 384 9.54 -26.40 -2.64
C PHE A 384 8.04 -26.21 -2.87
N ASN A 385 7.66 -25.93 -4.11
CA ASN A 385 6.26 -25.67 -4.47
C ASN A 385 5.57 -26.98 -4.90
N PHE A 386 4.61 -27.45 -4.10
CA PHE A 386 3.89 -28.70 -4.34
C PHE A 386 2.62 -28.54 -5.20
N SER A 387 2.38 -27.36 -5.79
CA SER A 387 1.34 -27.18 -6.82
C SER A 387 1.67 -27.93 -8.12
N HIS A 388 2.95 -28.28 -8.32
CA HIS A 388 3.46 -29.04 -9.45
C HIS A 388 4.50 -30.08 -8.99
N GLY A 389 4.74 -31.10 -9.82
CA GLY A 389 5.71 -32.15 -9.54
C GLY A 389 5.21 -33.23 -8.58
N SER A 390 5.85 -34.40 -8.64
CA SER A 390 5.58 -35.54 -7.76
C SER A 390 6.52 -35.56 -6.55
N HIS A 391 6.23 -36.40 -5.56
CA HIS A 391 7.13 -36.58 -4.41
C HIS A 391 8.51 -37.08 -4.82
N GLU A 392 8.59 -37.95 -5.83
CA GLU A 392 9.87 -38.46 -6.35
C GLU A 392 10.72 -37.32 -6.92
N MET A 393 10.11 -36.47 -7.74
CA MET A 393 10.79 -35.31 -8.32
C MET A 393 11.28 -34.33 -7.24
N HIS A 394 10.43 -34.00 -6.26
CA HIS A 394 10.84 -33.13 -5.16
C HIS A 394 11.91 -33.77 -4.27
N GLN A 395 11.91 -35.10 -4.12
CA GLN A 395 12.95 -35.82 -3.38
C GLN A 395 14.31 -35.69 -4.06
N GLU A 396 14.38 -35.89 -5.38
CA GLU A 396 15.62 -35.74 -6.14
C GLU A 396 16.21 -34.32 -5.99
N VAL A 397 15.35 -33.30 -6.05
CA VAL A 397 15.77 -31.90 -5.88
C VAL A 397 16.22 -31.64 -4.44
N LEU A 398 15.52 -32.17 -3.44
CA LEU A 398 15.87 -32.03 -2.03
C LEU A 398 17.22 -32.69 -1.70
N ASP A 399 17.45 -33.89 -2.22
CA ASP A 399 18.70 -34.63 -2.02
C ASP A 399 19.88 -33.88 -2.62
N ARG A 400 19.71 -33.36 -3.85
CA ARG A 400 20.68 -32.51 -4.51
C ARG A 400 20.93 -31.22 -3.73
N TYR A 401 19.87 -30.54 -3.29
CA TYR A 401 19.96 -29.33 -2.48
C TYR A 401 20.77 -29.57 -1.20
N ARG A 402 20.50 -30.64 -0.46
CA ARG A 402 21.22 -30.99 0.77
C ARG A 402 22.68 -31.32 0.51
N LYS A 403 22.97 -32.03 -0.58
CA LYS A 403 24.35 -32.29 -1.03
C LYS A 403 25.11 -30.98 -1.27
N VAL A 404 24.52 -30.06 -2.03
CA VAL A 404 25.15 -28.77 -2.35
C VAL A 404 25.28 -27.90 -1.11
N CYS A 405 24.29 -27.84 -0.22
CA CYS A 405 24.40 -27.15 1.07
C CYS A 405 25.59 -27.65 1.89
N LYS A 406 25.81 -28.97 1.94
CA LYS A 406 26.97 -29.54 2.62
C LYS A 406 28.28 -29.07 1.97
N GLN A 407 28.40 -29.19 0.65
CA GLN A 407 29.61 -28.80 -0.10
C GLN A 407 29.93 -27.30 0.04
N VAL A 408 28.94 -26.43 -0.16
CA VAL A 408 29.10 -24.97 -0.01
C VAL A 408 29.43 -24.63 1.43
N GLY A 409 28.77 -25.26 2.40
CA GLY A 409 29.05 -25.04 3.81
C GLY A 409 30.47 -25.45 4.23
N GLU A 410 30.97 -26.58 3.74
CA GLU A 410 32.35 -27.03 3.94
C GLU A 410 33.35 -26.05 3.30
N LYS A 411 33.13 -25.64 2.04
CA LYS A 411 33.93 -24.60 1.37
C LYS A 411 33.98 -23.30 2.18
N MET A 412 32.84 -22.85 2.72
CA MET A 412 32.78 -21.63 3.54
C MET A 412 33.56 -21.77 4.85
N CYS A 413 33.48 -22.94 5.50
CA CYS A 413 34.28 -23.20 6.70
C CYS A 413 35.78 -23.14 6.41
N GLU A 414 36.24 -23.76 5.30
CA GLU A 414 37.64 -23.71 4.87
C GLU A 414 38.11 -22.29 4.56
N GLN A 415 37.33 -21.53 3.78
CA GLN A 415 37.65 -20.15 3.41
C GLN A 415 37.74 -19.20 4.61
N HIS A 416 37.00 -19.48 5.68
CA HIS A 416 36.92 -18.64 6.87
C HIS A 416 37.62 -19.24 8.09
N SER A 417 38.37 -20.34 7.94
CA SER A 417 39.06 -21.06 9.02
C SER A 417 38.14 -21.40 10.20
N LEU A 418 36.90 -21.79 9.91
CA LEU A 418 35.89 -22.16 10.91
C LEU A 418 35.96 -23.67 11.20
N GLN A 419 35.62 -24.06 12.43
CA GLN A 419 35.54 -25.49 12.75
C GLN A 419 34.38 -26.18 12.01
N PRO A 420 34.47 -27.49 11.71
CA PRO A 420 33.48 -28.22 10.91
C PRO A 420 32.04 -28.21 11.46
N GLU A 421 31.84 -27.95 12.75
CA GLU A 421 30.51 -27.83 13.37
C GLU A 421 29.80 -26.51 13.02
N PHE A 422 30.51 -25.51 12.49
CA PHE A 422 29.96 -24.20 12.12
C PHE A 422 29.42 -24.12 10.69
N VAL A 423 29.22 -25.28 10.04
CA VAL A 423 28.65 -25.37 8.68
C VAL A 423 27.29 -24.66 8.63
N PRO A 424 27.15 -23.60 7.79
CA PRO A 424 25.89 -22.90 7.61
C PRO A 424 24.75 -23.87 7.30
N LYS A 425 23.60 -23.64 7.93
CA LYS A 425 22.38 -24.42 7.68
C LYS A 425 21.36 -23.53 6.98
N TRP A 426 20.86 -24.00 5.85
CA TRP A 426 19.76 -23.37 5.13
C TRP A 426 18.48 -24.16 5.36
N ALA A 427 17.36 -23.46 5.45
CA ALA A 427 16.08 -24.08 5.78
C ALA A 427 15.33 -24.54 4.52
N CYS A 428 14.46 -25.53 4.69
CA CYS A 428 13.52 -26.00 3.68
C CYS A 428 12.10 -25.60 4.06
N LEU A 429 11.40 -24.96 3.12
CA LEU A 429 9.98 -24.63 3.22
C LEU A 429 9.20 -25.49 2.22
N LEU A 430 8.28 -26.31 2.72
CA LEU A 430 7.27 -26.94 1.88
C LEU A 430 6.12 -25.96 1.69
N ASP A 431 5.76 -25.66 0.46
CA ASP A 431 4.59 -24.82 0.15
C ASP A 431 3.50 -25.70 -0.46
N THR A 432 2.40 -25.85 0.29
CA THR A 432 1.27 -26.69 -0.10
C THR A 432 0.55 -26.09 -1.30
N LYS A 433 -0.09 -26.96 -2.10
CA LYS A 433 -0.93 -26.49 -3.19
C LYS A 433 -2.16 -25.80 -2.62
N GLY A 434 -2.82 -26.48 -1.68
CA GLY A 434 -4.05 -26.04 -1.07
C GLY A 434 -5.25 -26.05 -2.03
N PRO A 435 -6.40 -25.64 -1.49
CA PRO A 435 -7.64 -25.54 -2.25
C PRO A 435 -7.62 -24.33 -3.21
N GLU A 436 -7.60 -24.56 -4.53
CA GLU A 436 -7.63 -23.46 -5.51
C GLU A 436 -8.85 -23.56 -6.44
N ILE A 437 -9.49 -22.41 -6.69
CA ILE A 437 -10.49 -22.28 -7.76
C ILE A 437 -9.73 -22.17 -9.07
N ARG A 438 -10.07 -23.01 -10.05
CA ARG A 438 -9.44 -23.03 -11.37
C ARG A 438 -10.47 -23.17 -12.46
N THR A 439 -10.17 -22.62 -13.63
CA THR A 439 -10.94 -22.89 -14.84
C THR A 439 -10.76 -24.35 -15.27
N ALA A 440 -11.83 -24.95 -15.78
CA ALA A 440 -11.86 -26.31 -16.31
C ALA A 440 -11.05 -26.44 -17.61
N MET A 441 -11.02 -27.65 -18.16
CA MET A 441 -10.47 -27.89 -19.50
C MET A 441 -11.37 -27.21 -20.56
N LEU A 442 -10.77 -26.90 -21.70
CA LEU A 442 -11.43 -26.28 -22.83
C LEU A 442 -11.49 -27.27 -23.98
N LYS A 443 -12.54 -27.19 -24.78
CA LYS A 443 -12.74 -28.02 -25.96
C LYS A 443 -11.53 -27.91 -26.88
N ASP A 444 -11.04 -29.06 -27.34
CA ASP A 444 -9.84 -29.19 -28.17
C ASP A 444 -8.55 -28.60 -27.54
N HIS A 445 -8.53 -28.35 -26.23
CA HIS A 445 -7.47 -27.66 -25.49
C HIS A 445 -7.11 -26.27 -26.03
N GLN A 446 -8.06 -25.62 -26.72
CA GLN A 446 -7.85 -24.30 -27.30
C GLN A 446 -8.40 -23.21 -26.38
N GLY A 447 -7.61 -22.14 -26.20
CA GLY A 447 -8.05 -20.99 -25.42
C GLY A 447 -9.21 -20.26 -26.10
N ILE A 448 -10.17 -19.81 -25.30
CA ILE A 448 -11.36 -19.09 -25.76
C ILE A 448 -11.08 -17.59 -25.77
N GLU A 449 -11.31 -16.93 -26.90
CA GLU A 449 -11.29 -15.46 -26.97
C GLU A 449 -12.54 -14.90 -26.32
N LEU A 450 -12.38 -14.20 -25.20
CA LEU A 450 -13.47 -13.49 -24.56
C LEU A 450 -13.50 -12.04 -25.05
N GLU A 451 -14.69 -11.55 -25.36
CA GLU A 451 -14.94 -10.17 -25.76
C GLU A 451 -15.61 -9.40 -24.63
N LYS A 452 -15.22 -8.14 -24.46
CA LYS A 452 -15.86 -7.24 -23.50
C LYS A 452 -17.37 -7.16 -23.75
N ASP A 453 -18.12 -7.10 -22.67
CA ASP A 453 -19.58 -7.03 -22.63
C ASP A 453 -20.32 -8.29 -23.11
N GLN A 454 -19.61 -9.34 -23.56
CA GLN A 454 -20.24 -10.60 -23.93
C GLN A 454 -20.79 -11.34 -22.70
N GLU A 455 -21.89 -12.08 -22.90
CA GLU A 455 -22.43 -12.99 -21.91
C GLU A 455 -21.67 -14.32 -21.89
N ILE A 456 -21.55 -14.93 -20.71
CA ILE A 456 -20.86 -16.19 -20.51
C ILE A 456 -21.55 -17.01 -19.43
N ILE A 457 -21.73 -18.30 -19.67
CA ILE A 457 -22.20 -19.24 -18.65
C ILE A 457 -21.00 -19.80 -17.90
N VAL A 458 -21.03 -19.73 -16.58
CA VAL A 458 -20.01 -20.30 -15.70
C VAL A 458 -20.64 -21.42 -14.90
N GLU A 459 -20.10 -22.62 -15.04
CA GLU A 459 -20.60 -23.84 -14.40
C GLU A 459 -19.67 -24.31 -13.28
N ALA A 460 -20.26 -24.58 -12.11
CA ALA A 460 -19.63 -25.12 -10.91
C ALA A 460 -19.44 -26.65 -11.08
N VAL A 461 -18.34 -27.05 -11.71
CA VAL A 461 -18.11 -28.46 -12.10
C VAL A 461 -17.36 -29.28 -11.06
N GLY A 462 -16.81 -28.62 -10.03
CA GLY A 462 -16.17 -29.30 -8.90
C GLY A 462 -14.97 -30.17 -9.31
N ALA A 463 -14.92 -31.38 -8.77
CA ALA A 463 -13.87 -32.37 -9.08
C ALA A 463 -13.83 -32.76 -10.58
N ARG A 464 -14.92 -32.58 -11.33
CA ARG A 464 -14.99 -32.91 -12.77
C ARG A 464 -14.36 -31.85 -13.67
N TYR A 465 -13.69 -30.84 -13.13
CA TYR A 465 -13.06 -29.77 -13.92
C TYR A 465 -12.00 -30.26 -14.93
N THR A 466 -11.42 -31.44 -14.73
CA THR A 466 -10.48 -32.07 -15.69
C THR A 466 -11.18 -32.82 -16.82
N GLU A 467 -12.47 -33.12 -16.68
CA GLU A 467 -13.30 -33.85 -17.64
C GLU A 467 -14.25 -32.92 -18.41
N PHE A 468 -14.58 -31.77 -17.81
CA PHE A 468 -15.44 -30.77 -18.42
C PHE A 468 -14.73 -30.05 -19.58
N GLU A 469 -15.44 -29.86 -20.70
CA GLU A 469 -14.93 -29.15 -21.88
C GLU A 469 -15.70 -27.83 -22.08
N GLY A 470 -15.12 -26.71 -21.63
CA GLY A 470 -15.65 -25.39 -21.92
C GLY A 470 -15.49 -25.02 -23.40
N TYR A 471 -16.44 -24.29 -23.97
CA TYR A 471 -16.44 -23.95 -25.39
C TYR A 471 -17.01 -22.55 -25.66
N LYS A 472 -16.66 -22.01 -26.83
CA LYS A 472 -17.32 -20.83 -27.43
C LYS A 472 -17.75 -21.21 -28.84
N ASN A 473 -19.03 -20.98 -29.14
CA ASN A 473 -19.58 -21.08 -30.49
C ASN A 473 -20.27 -19.74 -30.85
N GLU A 474 -20.98 -19.68 -31.99
CA GLU A 474 -21.62 -18.43 -32.44
C GLU A 474 -22.75 -17.95 -31.53
N THR A 475 -23.32 -18.81 -30.68
CA THR A 475 -24.52 -18.52 -29.87
C THR A 475 -24.29 -18.56 -28.35
N GLU A 476 -23.31 -19.31 -27.87
CA GLU A 476 -23.05 -19.52 -26.45
C GLU A 476 -21.54 -19.59 -26.16
N THR A 477 -21.14 -18.96 -25.04
CA THR A 477 -19.84 -19.19 -24.40
C THR A 477 -20.07 -19.82 -23.04
N ARG A 478 -19.45 -20.97 -22.79
CA ARG A 478 -19.59 -21.74 -21.54
C ARG A 478 -18.23 -22.20 -21.02
N ILE A 479 -18.00 -21.98 -19.73
CA ILE A 479 -16.79 -22.41 -19.04
C ILE A 479 -17.13 -23.12 -17.73
N GLY A 480 -16.26 -24.04 -17.30
CA GLY A 480 -16.37 -24.69 -16.00
C GLY A 480 -15.37 -24.12 -15.00
N VAL A 481 -15.71 -24.20 -13.71
CA VAL A 481 -14.78 -23.92 -12.60
C VAL A 481 -14.74 -25.06 -11.58
N SER A 482 -13.60 -25.24 -10.93
CA SER A 482 -13.38 -26.33 -9.98
C SER A 482 -14.10 -26.16 -8.62
N TYR A 483 -14.77 -25.03 -8.37
CA TYR A 483 -15.47 -24.79 -7.12
C TYR A 483 -16.95 -25.18 -7.25
N ASP A 484 -17.33 -26.30 -6.65
CA ASP A 484 -18.68 -26.88 -6.69
C ASP A 484 -19.73 -25.99 -5.98
N LYS A 485 -19.32 -25.30 -4.91
CA LYS A 485 -20.18 -24.37 -4.15
C LYS A 485 -20.22 -22.94 -4.71
N LEU A 486 -19.79 -22.74 -5.96
CA LEU A 486 -19.69 -21.40 -6.56
C LEU A 486 -21.03 -20.65 -6.50
N CYS A 487 -22.10 -21.25 -7.00
CA CYS A 487 -23.41 -20.60 -7.13
C CYS A 487 -24.10 -20.34 -5.78
N GLN A 488 -23.71 -21.06 -4.72
CA GLN A 488 -24.16 -20.85 -3.35
C GLN A 488 -23.35 -19.75 -2.65
N SER A 489 -22.12 -19.49 -3.10
CA SER A 489 -21.22 -18.53 -2.47
C SER A 489 -21.33 -17.12 -3.06
N VAL A 490 -21.60 -17.02 -4.36
CA VAL A 490 -21.67 -15.74 -5.09
C VAL A 490 -23.10 -15.22 -5.18
N LYS A 491 -23.23 -13.90 -5.31
CA LYS A 491 -24.50 -13.18 -5.57
C LYS A 491 -24.34 -12.26 -6.80
N PRO A 492 -25.45 -11.87 -7.46
CA PRO A 492 -25.42 -10.85 -8.51
C PRO A 492 -24.64 -9.59 -8.08
N GLY A 493 -23.81 -9.07 -8.98
CA GLY A 493 -22.88 -7.97 -8.74
C GLY A 493 -21.52 -8.39 -8.17
N ASN A 494 -21.32 -9.64 -7.73
CA ASN A 494 -19.98 -10.11 -7.39
C ASN A 494 -19.10 -10.24 -8.63
N GLN A 495 -17.79 -10.07 -8.43
CA GLN A 495 -16.79 -10.26 -9.48
C GLN A 495 -16.05 -11.59 -9.30
N MET A 496 -15.77 -12.24 -10.43
CA MET A 496 -14.89 -13.39 -10.52
C MET A 496 -13.67 -13.00 -11.36
N LEU A 497 -12.49 -13.20 -10.79
CA LEU A 497 -11.23 -12.81 -11.39
C LEU A 497 -10.46 -14.06 -11.81
N PHE A 498 -10.16 -14.21 -13.10
CA PHE A 498 -9.42 -15.35 -13.64
C PHE A 498 -8.07 -14.91 -14.23
N ALA A 499 -7.15 -15.86 -14.33
CA ALA A 499 -5.80 -15.64 -14.88
C ALA A 499 -5.10 -14.45 -14.20
N ASP A 500 -4.95 -14.54 -12.87
CA ASP A 500 -4.30 -13.54 -12.02
C ASP A 500 -4.96 -12.15 -12.09
N GLY A 501 -6.27 -12.12 -12.33
CA GLY A 501 -7.07 -10.89 -12.42
C GLY A 501 -7.08 -10.25 -13.81
N THR A 502 -6.39 -10.84 -14.79
CA THR A 502 -6.39 -10.31 -16.15
C THR A 502 -7.71 -10.52 -16.88
N ILE A 503 -8.57 -11.43 -16.41
CA ILE A 503 -9.93 -11.64 -16.91
C ILE A 503 -10.89 -11.38 -15.76
N SER A 504 -11.87 -10.50 -15.97
CA SER A 504 -12.89 -10.16 -15.00
C SER A 504 -14.28 -10.49 -15.52
N ILE A 505 -15.07 -11.23 -14.73
CA ILE A 505 -16.44 -11.61 -15.04
C ILE A 505 -17.33 -11.15 -13.89
N GLU A 506 -18.33 -10.32 -14.18
CA GLU A 506 -19.35 -9.92 -13.22
C GLU A 506 -20.50 -10.93 -13.23
N VAL A 507 -20.95 -11.37 -12.05
CA VAL A 507 -22.10 -12.24 -11.90
C VAL A 507 -23.37 -11.43 -12.17
N VAL A 508 -24.08 -11.75 -13.25
CA VAL A 508 -25.35 -11.09 -13.62
C VAL A 508 -26.51 -11.76 -12.89
N LYS A 509 -26.57 -13.10 -12.95
CA LYS A 509 -27.68 -13.87 -12.38
C LYS A 509 -27.26 -15.31 -12.09
N ILE A 510 -27.78 -15.90 -11.02
CA ILE A 510 -27.68 -17.34 -10.76
C ILE A 510 -28.79 -18.06 -11.54
N LEU A 511 -28.43 -19.03 -12.37
CA LEU A 511 -29.36 -19.76 -13.25
C LEU A 511 -29.85 -21.05 -12.58
N SER A 512 -28.97 -21.75 -11.87
CA SER A 512 -29.28 -23.00 -11.16
C SER A 512 -28.33 -23.20 -9.96
N GLU A 513 -28.37 -24.36 -9.30
CA GLU A 513 -27.42 -24.71 -8.24
C GLU A 513 -25.97 -24.84 -8.73
N THR A 514 -25.76 -25.02 -10.04
CA THR A 514 -24.43 -25.20 -10.64
C THR A 514 -24.11 -24.19 -11.73
N GLU A 515 -25.07 -23.46 -12.26
CA GLU A 515 -24.84 -22.53 -13.37
C GLU A 515 -25.18 -21.09 -12.99
N LEU A 516 -24.33 -20.17 -13.44
CA LEU A 516 -24.60 -18.74 -13.39
C LEU A 516 -24.32 -18.07 -14.73
N LEU A 517 -25.01 -16.96 -14.96
CA LEU A 517 -24.77 -16.04 -16.06
C LEU A 517 -23.81 -14.95 -15.59
N GLY A 518 -22.70 -14.82 -16.30
CA GLY A 518 -21.72 -13.77 -16.13
C GLY A 518 -21.66 -12.82 -17.32
N LYS A 519 -21.12 -11.63 -17.07
CA LYS A 519 -20.78 -10.64 -18.10
C LYS A 519 -19.28 -10.38 -18.08
N VAL A 520 -18.62 -10.54 -19.22
CA VAL A 520 -17.17 -10.31 -19.35
C VAL A 520 -16.89 -8.82 -19.35
N LEU A 521 -15.98 -8.36 -18.48
CA LEU A 521 -15.67 -6.93 -18.33
C LEU A 521 -14.52 -6.46 -19.23
N ASN A 522 -13.73 -7.37 -19.80
CA ASN A 522 -12.59 -7.06 -20.64
C ASN A 522 -12.29 -8.15 -21.67
N SER A 523 -11.83 -7.75 -22.87
CA SER A 523 -11.47 -8.72 -23.92
C SER A 523 -10.11 -9.35 -23.64
N LYS A 524 -10.05 -10.68 -23.56
CA LYS A 524 -8.79 -11.43 -23.39
C LYS A 524 -8.99 -12.92 -23.68
N LYS A 525 -7.90 -13.59 -24.05
CA LYS A 525 -7.89 -15.05 -24.23
C LYS A 525 -7.90 -15.78 -22.88
N LEU A 526 -8.93 -16.57 -22.63
CA LEU A 526 -9.00 -17.49 -21.50
C LEU A 526 -8.28 -18.80 -21.85
N GLY A 527 -7.45 -19.29 -20.93
CA GLY A 527 -6.83 -20.62 -21.03
C GLY A 527 -7.39 -21.59 -19.99
N GLU A 528 -6.87 -22.82 -20.04
CA GLU A 528 -7.20 -23.88 -19.09
C GLU A 528 -6.49 -23.69 -17.74
N ARG A 529 -7.10 -24.22 -16.68
CA ARG A 529 -6.51 -24.33 -15.32
C ARG A 529 -5.99 -22.99 -14.78
N LYS A 530 -6.60 -21.89 -15.19
CA LYS A 530 -6.25 -20.54 -14.73
C LYS A 530 -6.83 -20.34 -13.34
N ASN A 531 -6.02 -19.78 -12.45
CA ASN A 531 -6.44 -19.46 -11.09
C ASN A 531 -7.63 -18.51 -11.12
N GLY A 532 -8.62 -18.78 -10.28
CA GLY A 532 -9.81 -17.98 -10.04
C GLY A 532 -9.82 -17.41 -8.63
N ASN A 533 -10.24 -16.16 -8.48
CA ASN A 533 -10.46 -15.50 -7.19
C ASN A 533 -11.88 -14.91 -7.14
N LEU A 534 -12.48 -14.88 -5.95
CA LEU A 534 -13.82 -14.36 -5.70
C LEU A 534 -13.75 -13.24 -4.63
N PRO A 535 -13.38 -12.00 -5.01
CA PRO A 535 -13.29 -10.90 -4.05
C PRO A 535 -14.63 -10.63 -3.34
N GLY A 536 -14.59 -10.46 -2.02
CA GLY A 536 -15.77 -10.15 -1.20
C GLY A 536 -16.74 -11.34 -1.01
N VAL A 537 -16.32 -12.56 -1.34
CA VAL A 537 -17.11 -13.78 -1.20
C VAL A 537 -16.47 -14.71 -0.16
N LYS A 538 -17.29 -15.26 0.74
CA LYS A 538 -16.85 -16.31 1.67
C LYS A 538 -16.77 -17.63 0.92
N VAL A 539 -15.56 -18.18 0.83
CA VAL A 539 -15.27 -19.40 0.08
C VAL A 539 -15.18 -20.58 1.05
N ASP A 540 -16.06 -21.55 0.89
CA ASP A 540 -16.19 -22.74 1.73
C ASP A 540 -15.47 -23.93 1.08
N ILE A 541 -14.14 -23.92 1.19
CA ILE A 541 -13.28 -25.01 0.73
C ILE A 541 -12.43 -25.49 1.92
N PRO A 542 -12.25 -26.81 2.14
CA PRO A 542 -11.39 -27.32 3.19
C PRO A 542 -9.95 -26.80 3.05
N VAL A 543 -9.33 -26.43 4.17
CA VAL A 543 -7.96 -25.87 4.21
C VAL A 543 -6.89 -26.81 3.64
N LEU A 544 -7.08 -28.13 3.76
CA LEU A 544 -6.18 -29.13 3.17
C LEU A 544 -6.97 -30.08 2.26
N THR A 545 -6.41 -30.36 1.08
CA THR A 545 -6.86 -31.46 0.23
C THR A 545 -6.22 -32.78 0.66
N GLU A 546 -6.71 -33.92 0.17
CA GLU A 546 -6.09 -35.23 0.40
C GLU A 546 -4.62 -35.26 -0.04
N LYS A 547 -4.32 -34.58 -1.16
CA LYS A 547 -2.94 -34.41 -1.63
C LYS A 547 -2.11 -33.63 -0.61
N ASP A 548 -2.62 -32.53 -0.07
CA ASP A 548 -1.87 -31.73 0.90
C ASP A 548 -1.61 -32.54 2.18
N ILE A 549 -2.58 -33.32 2.67
CA ILE A 549 -2.38 -34.23 3.81
C ILE A 549 -1.25 -35.23 3.52
N ASN A 550 -1.24 -35.82 2.32
CA ASN A 550 -0.16 -36.71 1.89
C ASN A 550 1.19 -35.98 1.79
N ASP A 551 1.23 -34.75 1.27
CA ASP A 551 2.43 -33.91 1.20
C ASP A 551 2.97 -33.63 2.62
N LEU A 552 2.10 -33.36 3.60
CA LEU A 552 2.48 -33.15 5.00
C LEU A 552 3.02 -34.43 5.66
N GLN A 553 2.26 -35.52 5.59
CA GLN A 553 2.60 -36.74 6.34
C GLN A 553 3.78 -37.48 5.71
N ASN A 554 3.73 -37.68 4.39
CA ASN A 554 4.62 -38.61 3.70
C ASN A 554 5.83 -37.94 3.05
N PHE A 555 5.83 -36.61 2.87
CA PHE A 555 6.99 -35.86 2.41
C PHE A 555 7.55 -34.93 3.49
N CYS A 556 6.74 -34.01 4.04
CA CYS A 556 7.19 -32.97 4.98
C CYS A 556 7.84 -33.58 6.23
N CYS A 557 7.09 -34.43 6.94
CA CYS A 557 7.54 -35.07 8.17
C CYS A 557 8.67 -36.06 7.92
N LYS A 558 8.53 -36.92 6.89
CA LYS A 558 9.56 -37.89 6.48
C LYS A 558 10.90 -37.22 6.22
N ASN A 559 10.89 -36.11 5.49
CA ASN A 559 12.10 -35.39 5.14
C ASN A 559 12.55 -34.39 6.21
N LYS A 560 11.82 -34.21 7.32
CA LYS A 560 12.16 -33.23 8.37
C LYS A 560 12.32 -31.81 7.80
N MET A 561 11.33 -31.35 7.02
CA MET A 561 11.30 -29.96 6.56
C MET A 561 11.22 -29.01 7.77
N ASP A 562 11.72 -27.79 7.63
CA ASP A 562 11.74 -26.82 8.73
C ASP A 562 10.39 -26.10 8.85
N TYR A 563 9.82 -25.74 7.71
CA TYR A 563 8.57 -24.99 7.62
C TYR A 563 7.60 -25.64 6.65
N VAL A 564 6.31 -25.42 6.90
CA VAL A 564 5.25 -25.61 5.91
C VAL A 564 4.40 -24.35 5.77
N ALA A 565 4.20 -23.91 4.53
CA ALA A 565 3.24 -22.86 4.20
C ALA A 565 1.91 -23.49 3.79
N ALA A 566 0.88 -23.24 4.59
CA ALA A 566 -0.47 -23.70 4.37
C ALA A 566 -1.29 -22.62 3.64
N SER A 567 -1.81 -22.95 2.47
CA SER A 567 -2.65 -22.04 1.67
C SER A 567 -4.07 -21.92 2.24
N PHE A 568 -4.74 -20.79 1.99
CA PHE A 568 -6.14 -20.55 2.36
C PHE A 568 -6.49 -20.82 3.84
N VAL A 569 -5.62 -20.47 4.78
CA VAL A 569 -5.96 -20.53 6.21
C VAL A 569 -6.99 -19.45 6.53
N GLN A 570 -8.14 -19.85 7.09
CA GLN A 570 -9.26 -18.94 7.35
C GLN A 570 -9.57 -18.77 8.84
N THR A 571 -9.18 -19.73 9.68
CA THR A 571 -9.53 -19.79 11.10
C THR A 571 -8.40 -20.35 11.96
N ALA A 572 -8.47 -20.12 13.28
CA ALA A 572 -7.58 -20.77 14.25
C ALA A 572 -7.67 -22.30 14.22
N ASP A 573 -8.85 -22.85 13.95
CA ASP A 573 -9.05 -24.30 13.93
C ASP A 573 -8.39 -24.97 12.72
N ASP A 574 -8.25 -24.26 11.59
CA ASP A 574 -7.46 -24.72 10.45
C ASP A 574 -6.00 -24.95 10.85
N VAL A 575 -5.40 -24.02 11.59
CA VAL A 575 -4.01 -24.13 12.07
C VAL A 575 -3.86 -25.30 13.05
N LYS A 576 -4.81 -25.46 13.98
CA LYS A 576 -4.82 -26.60 14.92
C LYS A 576 -4.96 -27.93 14.18
N PHE A 577 -5.77 -27.96 13.12
CA PHE A 577 -5.95 -29.14 12.30
C PHE A 577 -4.64 -29.52 11.58
N ILE A 578 -3.96 -28.57 10.94
CA ILE A 578 -2.63 -28.79 10.33
C ILE A 578 -1.62 -29.29 11.37
N ARG A 579 -1.60 -28.66 12.56
CA ARG A 579 -0.73 -29.08 13.67
C ARG A 579 -0.99 -30.52 14.10
N ARG A 580 -2.27 -30.96 14.18
CA ARG A 580 -2.62 -32.35 14.50
C ARG A 580 -2.05 -33.32 13.47
N ILE A 581 -2.26 -33.05 12.17
CA ILE A 581 -1.76 -33.89 11.07
C ILE A 581 -0.23 -34.02 11.11
N LEU A 582 0.48 -32.91 11.34
CA LEU A 582 1.94 -32.93 11.49
C LEU A 582 2.37 -33.77 12.70
N ASN A 583 1.72 -33.58 13.85
CA ASN A 583 2.07 -34.28 15.09
C ASN A 583 1.88 -35.80 14.96
N GLU A 584 0.77 -36.23 14.36
CA GLU A 584 0.47 -37.65 14.12
C GLU A 584 1.52 -38.33 13.22
N ALA A 585 2.13 -37.56 12.30
CA ALA A 585 3.21 -38.03 11.42
C ALA A 585 4.63 -37.75 11.97
N GLY A 586 4.78 -37.34 13.24
CA GLY A 586 6.08 -37.10 13.88
C GLY A 586 6.73 -35.73 13.57
N GLY A 587 6.00 -34.82 12.90
CA GLY A 587 6.42 -33.47 12.52
C GLY A 587 6.34 -32.42 13.63
N LEU A 588 6.55 -32.79 14.89
CA LEU A 588 6.41 -31.91 16.07
C LEU A 588 7.24 -30.62 15.98
N ARG A 589 8.34 -30.64 15.21
CA ARG A 589 9.26 -29.51 15.04
C ARG A 589 9.02 -28.68 13.78
N VAL A 590 8.15 -29.14 12.87
CA VAL A 590 7.82 -28.39 11.66
C VAL A 590 7.01 -27.16 12.07
N LYS A 591 7.42 -25.99 11.59
CA LYS A 591 6.77 -24.70 11.85
C LYS A 591 5.70 -24.41 10.80
N ILE A 592 4.53 -23.95 11.22
CA ILE A 592 3.41 -23.65 10.33
C ILE A 592 3.43 -22.16 9.99
N ILE A 593 3.47 -21.85 8.70
CA ILE A 593 3.28 -20.51 8.14
C ILE A 593 1.89 -20.47 7.52
N SER A 594 1.02 -19.60 8.04
CA SER A 594 -0.36 -19.50 7.58
C SER A 594 -0.48 -18.45 6.48
N LYS A 595 -0.88 -18.86 5.27
CA LYS A 595 -1.08 -17.93 4.16
C LYS A 595 -2.50 -17.35 4.22
N ILE A 596 -2.58 -16.05 4.49
CA ILE A 596 -3.84 -15.29 4.51
C ILE A 596 -4.14 -14.79 3.10
N GLU A 597 -5.10 -15.43 2.43
CA GLU A 597 -5.36 -15.23 1.00
C GLU A 597 -6.81 -14.78 0.70
N ASN A 598 -7.67 -14.74 1.71
CA ASN A 598 -9.07 -14.34 1.57
C ASN A 598 -9.55 -13.46 2.73
N GLN A 599 -10.76 -12.90 2.57
CA GLN A 599 -11.34 -12.00 3.56
C GLN A 599 -11.54 -12.67 4.93
N ALA A 600 -11.98 -13.93 4.96
CA ALA A 600 -12.21 -14.65 6.20
C ALA A 600 -10.91 -14.82 7.03
N GLY A 601 -9.78 -15.11 6.38
CA GLY A 601 -8.48 -15.16 7.04
C GLY A 601 -8.02 -13.80 7.58
N LEU A 602 -8.38 -12.70 6.90
CA LEU A 602 -8.10 -11.34 7.37
C LEU A 602 -8.96 -10.99 8.59
N ASP A 603 -10.26 -11.29 8.54
CA ASP A 603 -11.20 -11.02 9.63
C ASP A 603 -10.84 -11.81 10.92
N ASN A 604 -10.30 -13.02 10.77
CA ASN A 604 -9.89 -13.89 11.89
C ASN A 604 -8.38 -13.84 12.18
N PHE A 605 -7.65 -12.84 11.66
CA PHE A 605 -6.19 -12.81 11.71
C PHE A 605 -5.62 -12.97 13.13
N ASP A 606 -6.17 -12.24 14.10
CA ASP A 606 -5.72 -12.29 15.50
C ASP A 606 -5.95 -13.66 16.16
N GLU A 607 -6.97 -14.40 15.73
CA GLU A 607 -7.19 -15.76 16.22
C GLU A 607 -6.22 -16.76 15.60
N ILE A 608 -5.96 -16.63 14.29
CA ILE A 608 -4.95 -17.43 13.57
C ILE A 608 -3.56 -17.20 14.18
N LEU A 609 -3.21 -15.94 14.47
CA LEU A 609 -1.93 -15.54 15.03
C LEU A 609 -1.59 -16.24 16.35
N LYS A 610 -2.60 -16.59 17.16
CA LYS A 610 -2.40 -17.32 18.44
C LYS A 610 -1.81 -18.72 18.26
N TYR A 611 -2.00 -19.34 17.10
CA TYR A 611 -1.66 -20.74 16.86
C TYR A 611 -0.64 -20.95 15.73
N THR A 612 -0.52 -19.99 14.80
CA THR A 612 0.47 -20.05 13.72
C THR A 612 1.90 -19.80 14.26
N ASP A 613 2.90 -20.39 13.62
CA ASP A 613 4.31 -20.11 13.95
C ASP A 613 4.88 -18.95 13.11
N GLY A 614 4.21 -18.60 12.00
CA GLY A 614 4.54 -17.49 11.12
C GLY A 614 3.49 -17.19 10.07
#